data_AF-A0A935PMX9-F1
#
_entry.id   AF-A0A935PMX9-F1
#
_cell.length_a   1.000
_cell.length_b   1.000
_cell.length_c   1.000
_cell.angle_alpha   90.00
_cell.angle_beta   90.00
_cell.angle_gamma   90.00
#
_symmetry.space_group_name_H-M   'P 1'
#
loop_
_entity.id
_entity.type
_entity.pdbx_description
1 polymer ?
#
loop_
_entity_poly.entity_id
_entity_poly.type
_entity_poly.pdbx_seq_one_letter_code
_entity_poly.pdbx_strand_id
1 'polypeptide(L)'
;MTQENPRKDLGEALQAVADSQRAEAAETQRRQQPPPRNGTHPATIFIGILAACVLGWLWIARPAAVFAPDPAAPLTPAAAEARTRFALYLERARVDAYRQSNGRLPTSLEQAGSVEEDVTFRVTDGGGYVLESRASGTLLQLTDRMNSDSFLGTAAVAPPRQR
;
A
#
# COMPACT_ATOMS: atom_id res chain seq x y z
N MET A 1 57.70 62.68 -22.55
CA MET A 1 56.38 62.31 -22.00
C MET A 1 55.82 61.22 -22.87
N THR A 2 56.09 59.97 -22.50
CA THR A 2 55.65 58.78 -23.25
C THR A 2 54.24 58.47 -22.79
N GLN A 3 53.25 58.61 -23.69
CA GLN A 3 51.88 58.17 -23.44
C GLN A 3 51.88 56.64 -23.40
N GLU A 4 52.03 56.06 -22.21
CA GLU A 4 51.82 54.63 -22.01
C GLU A 4 50.37 54.29 -22.30
N ASN A 5 50.19 53.20 -23.05
CA ASN A 5 48.95 52.85 -23.71
C ASN A 5 48.02 52.17 -22.68
N PRO A 6 46.95 52.84 -22.20
CA PRO A 6 46.15 52.40 -21.04
C PRO A 6 45.45 51.05 -21.28
N ARG A 7 45.38 50.60 -22.54
CA ARG A 7 44.83 49.29 -22.91
C ARG A 7 45.71 48.12 -22.51
N LYS A 8 47.03 48.31 -22.45
CA LYS A 8 47.96 47.24 -22.04
C LYS A 8 47.89 47.01 -20.54
N ASP A 9 47.83 48.09 -19.77
CA ASP A 9 47.73 48.08 -18.31
C ASP A 9 46.43 47.41 -17.83
N LEU A 10 45.30 47.71 -18.51
CA LEU A 10 44.02 47.03 -18.27
C LEU A 10 44.04 45.54 -18.60
N GLY A 11 44.75 45.14 -19.66
CA GLY A 11 44.91 43.73 -20.01
C GLY A 11 45.70 42.96 -18.97
N GLU A 12 46.79 43.54 -18.47
CA GLU A 12 47.65 42.94 -17.44
C GLU A 12 46.93 42.83 -16.09
N ALA A 13 46.17 43.87 -15.71
CA ALA A 13 45.34 43.85 -14.50
C ALA A 13 44.25 42.77 -14.55
N LEU A 14 43.57 42.59 -15.68
CA LEU A 14 42.54 41.56 -15.84
C LEU A 14 43.14 40.14 -15.82
N GLN A 15 44.32 39.97 -16.39
CA GLN A 15 45.00 38.68 -16.42
C GLN A 15 45.48 38.26 -15.02
N ALA A 16 46.00 39.21 -14.23
CA ALA A 16 46.38 38.97 -12.84
C ALA A 16 45.19 38.53 -11.96
N VAL A 17 44.01 39.11 -12.16
CA VAL A 17 42.78 38.73 -11.44
C VAL A 17 42.27 37.34 -11.85
N ALA A 18 42.37 37.00 -13.15
CA ALA A 18 41.98 35.68 -13.63
C ALA A 18 42.88 34.56 -13.06
N ASP A 19 44.18 34.83 -12.93
CA ASP A 19 45.13 33.86 -12.38
C ASP A 19 44.99 33.72 -10.86
N SER A 20 44.70 34.79 -10.13
CA SER A 20 44.44 34.72 -8.68
C SER A 20 43.18 33.91 -8.36
N GLN A 21 42.10 34.07 -9.13
CA GLN A 21 40.89 33.28 -8.92
C GLN A 21 41.08 31.78 -9.22
N ARG A 22 41.90 31.44 -10.21
CA ARG A 22 42.21 30.03 -10.51
C ARG A 22 43.05 29.38 -9.41
N ALA A 23 43.98 30.12 -8.83
CA ALA A 23 44.78 29.65 -7.70
C ALA A 23 43.91 29.42 -6.45
N GLU A 24 43.03 30.35 -6.12
CA GLU A 24 42.11 30.22 -4.98
C GLU A 24 41.10 29.07 -5.19
N ALA A 25 40.56 28.92 -6.40
CA ALA A 25 39.67 27.81 -6.72
C ALA A 25 40.37 26.45 -6.58
N ALA A 26 41.63 26.34 -7.02
CA ALA A 26 42.42 25.11 -6.90
C ALA A 26 42.76 24.77 -5.44
N GLU A 27 43.07 25.75 -4.60
CA GLU A 27 43.29 25.54 -3.17
C GLU A 27 42.01 25.14 -2.43
N THR A 28 40.89 25.79 -2.77
CA THR A 28 39.59 25.48 -2.16
C THR A 28 39.18 24.05 -2.53
N GLN A 29 39.40 23.63 -3.77
CA GLN A 29 39.10 22.28 -4.22
C GLN A 29 40.01 21.22 -3.59
N ARG A 30 41.29 21.53 -3.33
CA ARG A 30 42.20 20.65 -2.56
C ARG A 30 41.79 20.54 -1.10
N ARG A 31 41.33 21.62 -0.47
CA ARG A 31 40.85 21.61 0.92
C ARG A 31 39.50 20.89 1.07
N GLN A 32 38.70 20.86 0.01
CA GLN A 32 37.38 20.24 -0.01
C GLN A 32 37.38 18.79 -0.47
N GLN A 33 38.49 18.21 -0.94
CA GLN A 33 38.54 16.78 -1.21
C GLN A 33 38.51 16.02 0.13
N PRO A 34 37.39 15.36 0.49
CA PRO A 34 37.37 14.52 1.67
C PRO A 34 38.38 13.38 1.47
N PRO A 35 39.08 12.94 2.54
CA PRO A 35 40.01 11.82 2.42
C PRO A 35 39.27 10.60 1.85
N PRO A 36 39.90 9.80 0.97
CA PRO A 36 39.26 8.62 0.40
C PRO A 36 38.91 7.66 1.54
N ARG A 37 37.61 7.55 1.85
CA ARG A 37 37.08 6.60 2.83
C ARG A 37 37.01 5.20 2.22
N ASN A 38 38.17 4.66 1.84
CA ASN A 38 38.31 3.27 1.42
C ASN A 38 38.71 2.44 2.63
N GLY A 39 37.72 2.05 3.41
CA GLY A 39 37.88 1.10 4.48
C GLY A 39 36.55 0.42 4.73
N THR A 40 36.25 -0.62 3.96
CA THR A 40 35.21 -1.57 4.33
C THR A 40 35.64 -2.17 5.66
N HIS A 41 35.08 -1.65 6.75
CA HIS A 41 35.48 -2.05 8.09
C HIS A 41 35.25 -3.56 8.21
N PRO A 42 36.18 -4.36 8.76
CA PRO A 42 36.01 -5.81 8.85
C PRO A 42 34.70 -6.21 9.55
N ALA A 43 34.17 -5.33 10.41
CA ALA A 43 32.84 -5.49 11.00
C ALA A 43 31.69 -5.52 9.97
N THR A 44 31.73 -4.76 8.89
CA THR A 44 30.66 -4.77 7.87
C THR A 44 30.66 -6.08 7.10
N ILE A 45 31.83 -6.67 6.86
CA ILE A 45 31.96 -8.01 6.25
C ILE A 45 31.38 -9.06 7.19
N PHE A 46 31.73 -9.00 8.48
CA PHE A 46 31.21 -9.95 9.48
C PHE A 46 29.68 -9.86 9.63
N ILE A 47 29.12 -8.64 9.69
CA ILE A 47 27.67 -8.43 9.72
C ILE A 47 27.00 -8.99 8.46
N GLY A 48 27.61 -8.78 7.29
CA GLY A 48 27.11 -9.31 6.02
C GLY A 48 27.05 -10.84 6.00
N ILE A 49 28.11 -11.51 6.50
CA ILE A 49 28.15 -12.98 6.61
C ILE A 49 27.09 -13.46 7.61
N LEU A 50 26.99 -12.82 8.78
CA LEU A 50 25.99 -13.18 9.79
C LEU A 50 24.56 -13.07 9.24
N ALA A 51 24.26 -11.96 8.56
CA ALA A 51 22.96 -11.74 7.92
C ALA A 51 22.66 -12.81 6.86
N ALA A 52 23.65 -13.15 6.01
CA ALA A 52 23.50 -14.19 5.01
C ALA A 52 23.25 -15.58 5.63
N CYS A 53 23.93 -15.92 6.74
CA CYS A 53 23.69 -17.16 7.47
C CYS A 53 22.29 -17.19 8.09
N VAL A 54 21.81 -16.09 8.69
CA VAL A 54 20.46 -16.00 9.26
C VAL A 54 19.40 -16.15 8.17
N LEU A 55 19.57 -15.46 7.04
CA LEU A 55 18.67 -15.57 5.88
C LEU A 55 18.65 -16.99 5.30
N GLY A 56 19.81 -17.60 5.13
CA GLY A 56 19.94 -18.98 4.67
C GLY A 56 19.29 -19.97 5.63
N TRP A 57 19.49 -19.78 6.93
CA TRP A 57 18.83 -20.59 7.96
C TRP A 57 17.31 -20.40 7.94
N LEU A 58 16.82 -19.15 7.81
CA LEU A 58 15.40 -18.85 7.72
C LEU A 58 14.76 -19.54 6.50
N TRP A 59 15.48 -19.61 5.38
CA TRP A 59 15.03 -20.25 4.14
C TRP A 59 14.93 -21.77 4.24
N ILE A 60 15.87 -22.40 4.95
CA ILE A 60 15.92 -23.87 5.14
C ILE A 60 14.97 -24.30 6.25
N ALA A 61 15.06 -23.67 7.43
CA ALA A 61 14.32 -24.07 8.61
C ALA A 61 12.83 -23.70 8.52
N ARG A 62 12.47 -22.71 7.67
CA ARG A 62 11.10 -22.18 7.50
C ARG A 62 10.32 -22.18 8.82
N PRO A 63 10.81 -21.46 9.84
CA PRO A 63 10.23 -21.54 11.16
C PRO A 63 8.73 -21.24 11.10
N ALA A 64 7.95 -22.13 11.73
CA ALA A 64 6.49 -22.01 11.76
C ALA A 64 6.05 -20.63 12.26
N ALA A 65 6.77 -20.02 13.21
CA ALA A 65 6.47 -18.67 13.69
C ALA A 65 6.43 -17.58 12.60
N VAL A 66 7.15 -17.74 11.49
CA VAL A 66 7.19 -16.77 10.38
C VAL A 66 6.33 -17.23 9.20
N PHE A 67 6.33 -18.54 8.91
CA PHE A 67 5.72 -19.09 7.69
C PHE A 67 4.41 -19.85 7.91
N ALA A 68 4.09 -20.19 9.15
CA ALA A 68 2.80 -20.74 9.56
C ALA A 68 2.16 -19.71 10.51
N PRO A 69 1.54 -18.64 9.98
CA PRO A 69 0.76 -17.75 10.81
C PRO A 69 -0.19 -18.61 11.63
N ASP A 70 -0.15 -18.41 12.95
CA ASP A 70 -1.02 -19.08 13.91
C ASP A 70 -2.45 -19.04 13.33
N PRO A 71 -3.17 -20.17 13.22
CA PRO A 71 -4.52 -20.18 12.68
C PRO A 71 -5.29 -19.03 13.29
N ALA A 72 -5.64 -18.05 12.44
CA ALA A 72 -6.26 -16.81 12.88
C ALA A 72 -7.36 -17.17 13.88
N ALA A 73 -7.27 -16.60 15.08
CA ALA A 73 -8.18 -16.93 16.17
C ALA A 73 -9.60 -16.97 15.61
N PRO A 74 -10.40 -18.02 15.93
CA PRO A 74 -11.70 -18.20 15.32
C PRO A 74 -12.50 -16.90 15.49
N LEU A 75 -12.98 -16.36 14.37
CA LEU A 75 -13.71 -15.10 14.39
C LEU A 75 -14.85 -15.23 15.39
N THR A 76 -15.02 -14.21 16.22
CA THR A 76 -16.20 -14.14 17.07
C THR A 76 -17.44 -14.16 16.16
N PRO A 77 -18.58 -14.74 16.60
CA PRO A 77 -19.79 -14.78 15.78
C PRO A 77 -20.19 -13.40 15.24
N ALA A 78 -20.02 -12.35 16.06
CA ALA A 78 -20.26 -10.97 15.66
C ALA A 78 -19.31 -10.49 14.53
N ALA A 79 -18.03 -10.86 14.57
CA ALA A 79 -17.08 -10.52 13.51
C ALA A 79 -17.36 -11.28 12.21
N ALA A 80 -17.77 -12.55 12.31
CA ALA A 80 -18.18 -13.34 11.15
C ALA A 80 -19.44 -12.77 10.47
N GLU A 81 -20.42 -12.36 11.28
CA GLU A 81 -21.64 -11.69 10.80
C GLU A 81 -21.33 -10.33 10.15
N ALA A 82 -20.47 -9.52 10.78
CA ALA A 82 -20.02 -8.25 10.22
C ALA A 82 -19.30 -8.41 8.88
N ARG A 83 -18.41 -9.40 8.78
CA ARG A 83 -17.74 -9.76 7.52
C ARG A 83 -18.73 -10.15 6.43
N THR A 84 -19.75 -10.93 6.78
CA THR A 84 -20.78 -11.39 5.83
C THR A 84 -21.65 -10.24 5.34
N ARG A 85 -22.04 -9.33 6.23
CA ARG A 85 -22.75 -8.09 5.84
C ARG A 85 -21.91 -7.25 4.88
N PHE A 86 -20.62 -7.10 5.17
CA PHE A 86 -19.73 -6.36 4.28
C PHE A 86 -19.61 -7.03 2.90
N ALA A 87 -19.52 -8.36 2.85
CA ALA A 87 -19.52 -9.11 1.60
C ALA A 87 -20.81 -8.89 0.80
N LEU A 88 -21.99 -9.04 1.42
CA LEU A 88 -23.28 -8.75 0.80
C LEU A 88 -23.38 -7.31 0.26
N TYR A 89 -22.82 -6.34 0.98
CA TYR A 89 -22.76 -4.95 0.53
C TYR A 89 -21.89 -4.78 -0.73
N LEU A 90 -20.73 -5.44 -0.80
CA LEU A 90 -19.88 -5.42 -1.99
C LEU A 90 -20.58 -6.06 -3.20
N GLU A 91 -21.28 -7.18 -2.98
CA GLU A 91 -22.05 -7.85 -4.03
C GLU A 91 -23.17 -6.97 -4.58
N ARG A 92 -23.87 -6.26 -3.69
CA ARG A 92 -24.85 -5.25 -4.09
C ARG A 92 -24.23 -4.19 -5.01
N ALA A 93 -23.07 -3.66 -4.64
CA ALA A 93 -22.38 -2.65 -5.45
C ALA A 93 -22.03 -3.17 -6.85
N ARG A 94 -21.65 -4.45 -6.99
CA ARG A 94 -21.39 -5.09 -8.29
C ARG A 94 -22.66 -5.24 -9.12
N VAL A 95 -23.76 -5.70 -8.51
CA VAL A 95 -25.07 -5.81 -9.17
C VAL A 95 -25.55 -4.44 -9.65
N ASP A 96 -25.41 -3.40 -8.80
CA ASP A 96 -25.80 -2.03 -9.15
C ASP A 96 -24.94 -1.47 -10.29
N ALA A 97 -23.62 -1.72 -10.28
CA ALA A 97 -22.73 -1.34 -11.38
C ALA A 97 -23.07 -2.07 -12.69
N TYR A 98 -23.42 -3.35 -12.62
CA TYR A 98 -23.88 -4.11 -13.78
C TYR A 98 -25.16 -3.51 -14.37
N ARG A 99 -26.13 -3.18 -13.50
CA ARG A 99 -27.39 -2.56 -13.90
C ARG A 99 -27.19 -1.19 -14.54
N GLN A 100 -26.30 -0.36 -13.98
CA GLN A 100 -25.98 0.95 -14.54
C GLN A 100 -25.34 0.86 -15.92
N SER A 101 -24.48 -0.13 -16.15
CA SER A 101 -23.77 -0.31 -17.43
C SER A 101 -24.63 -0.98 -18.51
N ASN A 102 -25.46 -1.96 -18.14
CA ASN A 102 -26.22 -2.77 -19.09
C ASN A 102 -27.70 -2.38 -19.19
N GLY A 103 -28.20 -1.52 -18.30
CA GLY A 103 -29.61 -1.14 -18.22
C GLY A 103 -30.55 -2.26 -17.74
N ARG A 104 -30.02 -3.41 -17.30
CA ARG A 104 -30.79 -4.57 -16.84
C ARG A 104 -30.10 -5.25 -15.65
N LEU A 105 -30.87 -5.97 -14.84
CA LEU A 105 -30.32 -6.80 -13.77
C LEU A 105 -29.58 -8.02 -14.36
N PRO A 106 -28.52 -8.49 -13.69
CA PRO A 106 -27.86 -9.73 -14.09
C PRO A 106 -28.77 -10.92 -13.82
N THR A 107 -28.64 -11.99 -14.61
CA THR A 107 -29.34 -13.27 -14.37
C THR A 107 -28.67 -14.07 -13.25
N SER A 108 -27.37 -13.86 -13.03
CA SER A 108 -26.56 -14.52 -12.00
C SER A 108 -25.46 -13.59 -11.47
N LEU A 109 -24.91 -13.88 -10.28
CA LEU A 109 -23.80 -13.12 -9.71
C LEU A 109 -22.52 -13.21 -10.55
N GLU A 110 -22.29 -14.33 -11.22
CA GLU A 110 -21.17 -14.53 -12.14
C GLU A 110 -21.18 -13.50 -13.28
N GLN A 111 -22.37 -13.14 -13.77
CA GLN A 111 -22.53 -12.13 -14.81
C GLN A 111 -22.14 -10.73 -14.34
N ALA A 112 -22.27 -10.46 -13.04
CA ALA A 112 -21.80 -9.24 -12.39
C ALA A 112 -20.31 -9.31 -11.96
N GLY A 113 -19.60 -10.39 -12.31
CA GLY A 113 -18.19 -10.58 -12.01
C GLY A 113 -17.90 -11.09 -10.58
N SER A 114 -18.87 -11.74 -9.95
CA SER A 114 -18.73 -12.30 -8.61
C SER A 114 -18.58 -13.82 -8.60
N VAL A 115 -17.82 -14.33 -7.63
CA VAL A 115 -17.53 -15.77 -7.43
C VAL A 115 -17.74 -16.18 -5.97
N GLU A 116 -18.49 -15.39 -5.18
CA GLU A 116 -18.69 -15.71 -3.77
C GLU A 116 -19.71 -16.86 -3.63
N GLU A 117 -19.26 -18.05 -3.18
CA GLU A 117 -20.10 -19.26 -3.10
C GLU A 117 -21.23 -19.15 -2.06
N ASP A 118 -21.03 -18.34 -1.02
CA ASP A 118 -21.95 -18.21 0.12
C ASP A 118 -23.04 -17.15 -0.07
N VAL A 119 -23.18 -16.58 -1.29
CA VAL A 119 -24.17 -15.56 -1.60
C VAL A 119 -25.15 -16.03 -2.67
N THR A 120 -26.43 -16.08 -2.31
CA THR A 120 -27.52 -16.39 -3.24
C THR A 120 -28.16 -15.10 -3.73
N PHE A 121 -28.28 -14.97 -5.05
CA PHE A 121 -28.96 -13.85 -5.70
C PHE A 121 -30.31 -14.29 -6.28
N ARG A 122 -31.35 -13.47 -6.06
CA ARG A 122 -32.69 -13.69 -6.61
C ARG A 122 -33.28 -12.38 -7.11
N VAL A 123 -33.83 -12.40 -8.31
CA VAL A 123 -34.62 -11.28 -8.87
C VAL A 123 -36.05 -11.39 -8.35
N THR A 124 -36.67 -10.27 -8.01
CA THR A 124 -38.07 -10.20 -7.59
C THR A 124 -38.97 -9.75 -8.73
N ASP A 125 -40.24 -10.15 -8.71
CA ASP A 125 -41.21 -9.85 -9.78
C ASP A 125 -41.41 -8.34 -10.03
N GLY A 126 -41.05 -7.50 -9.06
CA GLY A 126 -41.10 -6.03 -9.15
C GLY A 126 -39.86 -5.38 -9.78
N GLY A 127 -38.96 -6.15 -10.40
CA GLY A 127 -37.71 -5.63 -10.98
C GLY A 127 -36.65 -5.23 -9.94
N GLY A 128 -36.82 -5.68 -8.70
CA GLY A 128 -35.82 -5.58 -7.64
C GLY A 128 -35.00 -6.86 -7.54
N TYR A 129 -34.14 -6.92 -6.53
CA TYR A 129 -33.37 -8.12 -6.24
C TYR A 129 -33.11 -8.26 -4.74
N VAL A 130 -32.74 -9.48 -4.36
CA VAL A 130 -32.40 -9.87 -3.01
C VAL A 130 -31.09 -10.66 -3.05
N LEU A 131 -30.19 -10.31 -2.13
CA LEU A 131 -28.98 -11.05 -1.83
C LEU A 131 -29.15 -11.72 -0.46
N GLU A 132 -28.94 -13.02 -0.40
CA GLU A 132 -29.04 -13.84 0.81
C GLU A 132 -27.71 -14.52 1.09
N SER A 133 -27.29 -14.54 2.34
CA SER A 133 -26.15 -15.34 2.78
C SER A 133 -26.46 -15.98 4.13
N ARG A 134 -25.95 -17.19 4.34
CA ARG A 134 -26.09 -17.91 5.61
C ARG A 134 -24.72 -18.03 6.26
N ALA A 135 -24.44 -17.12 7.19
CA ALA A 135 -23.24 -17.17 8.01
C ALA A 135 -23.62 -17.48 9.46
N SER A 136 -22.86 -18.37 10.10
CA SER A 136 -23.01 -18.69 11.54
C SER A 136 -24.44 -19.11 11.96
N GLY A 137 -25.23 -19.68 11.04
CA GLY A 137 -26.60 -20.11 11.29
C GLY A 137 -27.65 -18.99 11.20
N THR A 138 -27.25 -17.75 10.94
CA THR A 138 -28.17 -16.63 10.72
C THR A 138 -28.32 -16.36 9.22
N LEU A 139 -29.56 -16.28 8.75
CA LEU A 139 -29.86 -15.84 7.40
C LEU A 139 -29.79 -14.31 7.35
N LEU A 140 -28.81 -13.79 6.63
CA LEU A 140 -28.68 -12.36 6.33
C LEU A 140 -29.26 -12.10 4.96
N GLN A 141 -30.13 -11.09 4.88
CA GLN A 141 -30.80 -10.71 3.64
C GLN A 141 -30.59 -9.22 3.40
N LEU A 142 -30.17 -8.88 2.19
CA LEU A 142 -29.99 -7.51 1.72
C LEU A 142 -30.85 -7.31 0.47
N THR A 143 -31.76 -6.35 0.53
CA THR A 143 -32.63 -5.99 -0.59
C THR A 143 -32.14 -4.70 -1.25
N ASP A 144 -32.52 -4.49 -2.51
CA ASP A 144 -32.23 -3.28 -3.27
C ASP A 144 -32.72 -1.99 -2.58
N ARG A 145 -33.78 -2.07 -1.77
CA ARG A 145 -34.37 -0.91 -1.06
C ARG A 145 -33.78 -0.65 0.32
N MET A 146 -32.97 -1.55 0.85
CA MET A 146 -32.42 -1.40 2.21
C MET A 146 -31.35 -0.28 2.23
N ASN A 147 -31.30 0.52 3.29
CA ASN A 147 -30.23 1.50 3.45
C ASN A 147 -28.94 0.80 3.91
N SER A 148 -27.84 1.04 3.19
CA SER A 148 -26.52 0.47 3.46
C SER A 148 -26.01 0.81 4.86
N ASP A 149 -26.25 2.03 5.36
CA ASP A 149 -25.80 2.46 6.69
C ASP A 149 -26.51 1.69 7.80
N SER A 150 -27.81 1.44 7.63
CA SER A 150 -28.59 0.61 8.56
C SER A 150 -28.11 -0.84 8.55
N PHE A 151 -27.85 -1.38 7.35
CA PHE A 151 -27.42 -2.76 7.20
C PHE A 151 -26.04 -3.01 7.83
N LEU A 152 -25.09 -2.10 7.63
CA LEU A 152 -23.73 -2.22 8.18
C LEU A 152 -23.66 -1.82 9.67
N GLY A 153 -24.41 -0.79 10.08
CA GLY A 153 -24.35 -0.24 11.44
C GLY A 153 -24.86 -1.17 12.54
N THR A 154 -25.78 -2.08 12.22
CA THR A 154 -26.34 -3.03 13.20
C THR A 154 -25.29 -4.02 13.73
N ALA A 155 -24.17 -4.22 13.01
CA ALA A 155 -23.09 -5.10 13.43
C ALA A 155 -22.20 -4.53 14.55
N ALA A 156 -22.19 -3.20 14.73
CA ALA A 156 -21.28 -2.53 15.68
C ALA A 156 -21.82 -2.51 17.12
N VAL A 157 -23.12 -2.80 17.33
CA VAL A 157 -23.73 -2.85 18.66
C VAL A 157 -23.55 -4.25 19.23
N ALA A 158 -22.36 -4.52 19.78
CA ALA A 158 -22.18 -5.68 20.65
C ALA A 158 -23.17 -5.58 21.84
N PRO A 159 -23.91 -6.63 22.18
CA PRO A 159 -24.78 -6.60 23.35
C PRO A 159 -23.94 -6.32 24.62
N PRO A 160 -24.42 -5.49 25.55
CA PRO A 160 -23.73 -5.27 26.81
C PRO A 160 -23.57 -6.62 27.51
N ARG A 161 -22.32 -6.95 27.91
CA ARG A 161 -22.02 -8.12 28.74
C ARG A 161 -22.90 -8.06 29.99
N GLN A 162 -23.90 -8.94 30.07
CA GLN A 162 -24.57 -9.20 31.34
C GLN A 162 -23.54 -9.82 32.26
N ARG A 163 -23.31 -9.16 33.41
CA ARG A 163 -22.47 -9.64 34.51
C ARG A 163 -23.26 -10.60 35.38
#